data_AF-A0A7C2XYU8-F1
#
_entry.id   AF-A0A7C2XYU8-F1
#
_cell.length_a   1.000
_cell.length_b   1.000
_cell.length_c   1.000
_cell.angle_alpha   90.00
_cell.angle_beta   90.00
_cell.angle_gamma   90.00
#
_symmetry.space_group_name_H-M   'P 1'
#
loop_
_entity.id
_entity.type
_entity.pdbx_description
1 polymer ?
#
loop_
_entity_poly.entity_id
_entity_poly.type
_entity_poly.pdbx_seq_one_letter_code
_entity_poly.pdbx_strand_id
1 'polypeptide(L)' 'MFERAVSPVLVLRIISEGEVIASYPDDLPFPSVLLLGFDAQRPLHLVVARDPKSGLCFVVTVYLPDPDAWSEDFKTRRRT' A
#
# COMPACT_ATOMS: atom_id res chain seq x y z
N MET A 1 -8.87 5.27 11.37
CA MET A 1 -9.12 4.07 12.21
C MET A 1 -8.14 3.01 11.72
N PHE A 2 -7.07 2.73 12.48
CA PHE A 2 -6.11 1.67 12.14
C PHE A 2 -6.78 0.33 12.52
N GLU A 3 -7.37 -0.35 11.56
CA GLU A 3 -7.89 -1.70 11.81
C GLU A 3 -6.72 -2.68 11.95
N ARG A 4 -6.50 -3.09 13.20
CA ARG A 4 -5.85 -4.32 13.66
C ARG A 4 -4.36 -4.50 13.30
N ALA A 5 -3.52 -4.20 14.30
CA ALA A 5 -2.18 -4.76 14.52
C ALA A 5 -1.07 -4.45 13.50
N VAL A 6 -1.17 -3.38 12.70
CA VAL A 6 -0.03 -2.91 11.92
C VAL A 6 0.69 -1.79 12.65
N SER A 7 1.95 -2.05 13.03
CA SER A 7 2.79 -1.08 13.74
C SER A 7 3.11 0.13 12.85
N PRO A 8 3.10 1.37 13.38
CA PRO A 8 3.54 2.55 12.63
C PRO A 8 4.97 2.43 12.09
N VAL A 9 5.86 1.74 12.81
CA VAL A 9 7.25 1.50 12.36
C VAL A 9 7.27 0.64 11.09
N LEU A 10 6.42 -0.38 11.04
CA LEU A 10 6.28 -1.24 9.88
C LEU A 10 5.70 -0.47 8.68
N VAL A 11 4.71 0.38 8.91
CA VAL A 11 4.16 1.28 7.87
C VAL A 11 5.26 2.17 7.29
N LEU A 12 6.05 2.82 8.14
CA LEU A 12 7.17 3.66 7.69
C LEU A 12 8.23 2.86 6.90
N ARG A 13 8.55 1.64 7.35
CA ARG A 13 9.45 0.75 6.60
C ARG A 13 8.92 0.44 5.21
N ILE A 14 7.65 0.04 5.10
CA ILE A 14 7.02 -0.27 3.80
C ILE A 14 6.95 0.97 2.91
N ILE A 15 6.71 2.16 3.46
CA ILE A 15 6.76 3.41 2.68
C ILE A 15 8.17 3.65 2.10
N SER A 16 9.22 3.29 2.85
CA SER A 16 10.61 3.52 2.43
C SER A 16 11.17 2.44 1.50
N GLU A 17 10.75 1.19 1.67
CA GLU A 17 11.38 0.01 1.06
C GLU A 17 10.41 -0.85 0.23
N GLY A 18 9.12 -0.56 0.31
CA GLY A 18 8.07 -1.32 -0.38
C GLY A 18 8.11 -1.12 -1.89
N GLU A 19 7.56 -2.10 -2.60
CA GLU A 19 7.48 -2.08 -4.05
C GLU A 19 6.20 -1.39 -4.51
N VAL A 20 6.32 -0.41 -5.39
CA VAL A 20 5.15 0.19 -6.04
C VAL A 20 4.61 -0.79 -7.07
N ILE A 21 3.42 -1.33 -6.84
CA ILE A 21 2.78 -2.34 -7.70
C ILE A 21 1.63 -1.75 -8.53
N ALA A 22 1.11 -0.59 -8.15
CA ALA A 22 0.19 0.21 -8.96
C ALA A 22 0.32 1.70 -8.61
N SER A 23 -0.01 2.56 -9.58
CA SER A 23 -0.04 4.01 -9.43
C SER A 23 -1.39 4.55 -9.88
N TYR A 24 -1.92 5.50 -9.12
CA TYR A 24 -3.20 6.16 -9.34
C TYR A 24 -2.96 7.67 -9.40
N PRO A 25 -2.41 8.19 -10.52
CA PRO A 25 -2.08 9.61 -10.65
C PRO A 25 -3.32 10.51 -10.63
N ASP A 26 -4.49 9.96 -10.95
CA ASP A 26 -5.76 10.67 -11.05
C ASP A 26 -6.58 10.66 -9.75
N ASP A 27 -6.06 10.03 -8.68
CA ASP A 27 -6.72 10.02 -7.38
C ASP A 27 -6.82 11.45 -6.80
N LEU A 28 -7.92 11.70 -6.08
CA LEU A 28 -8.19 12.95 -5.40
C LEU A 28 -8.21 12.75 -3.88
N PRO A 29 -7.67 13.71 -3.09
CA PRO A 29 -7.16 15.02 -3.51
C PRO A 29 -5.72 15.01 -4.05
N PHE A 30 -5.00 13.90 -3.91
CA PHE A 30 -3.60 13.76 -4.32
C PHE A 30 -3.38 12.42 -5.02
N PRO A 31 -2.42 12.36 -5.98
CA PRO A 31 -2.04 11.10 -6.59
C PRO A 31 -1.59 10.09 -5.54
N SER A 32 -1.94 8.83 -5.76
CA SER A 32 -1.64 7.74 -4.83
C SER A 32 -0.90 6.59 -5.50
N VAL A 33 -0.25 5.78 -4.67
CA VAL A 33 0.40 4.53 -5.08
C VAL A 33 -0.04 3.39 -4.18
N LEU A 34 -0.12 2.20 -4.75
CA LEU A 34 -0.25 0.95 -4.00
C LEU A 34 1.15 0.34 -3.85
N LEU A 35 1.59 0.23 -2.61
CA LEU A 35 2.82 -0.41 -2.20
C LEU A 35 2.55 -1.83 -1.71
N LEU A 36 3.39 -2.77 -2.12
CA LEU A 36 3.51 -4.09 -1.51
C LEU A 36 4.72 -4.08 -0.56
N GLY A 37 4.50 -4.50 0.67
CA GLY A 37 5.55 -4.78 1.63
C GLY A 37 5.25 -6.01 2.46
N PHE A 38 6.16 -6.37 3.35
CA PHE A 38 6.03 -7.58 4.16
C PHE A 38 6.34 -7.29 5.63
N ASP A 39 5.60 -7.97 6.50
CA ASP A 39 5.97 -8.17 7.90
C ASP A 39 6.39 -9.62 8.09
N ALA A 40 7.71 -9.86 8.12
CA ALA A 40 8.29 -11.19 7.92
C ALA A 40 7.76 -11.85 6.63
N GLN A 41 6.85 -12.82 6.73
CA GLN A 41 6.25 -13.53 5.60
C GLN A 41 4.82 -13.07 5.29
N ARG A 42 4.28 -12.11 6.06
CA ARG A 42 2.91 -11.62 5.89
C ARG A 42 2.88 -10.44 4.89
N PRO A 43 2.25 -10.59 3.72
CA PRO A 43 2.17 -9.50 2.74
C PRO A 43 1.22 -8.41 3.21
N LEU A 44 1.53 -7.16 2.88
CA LEU A 44 0.73 -6.00 3.21
C LEU A 44 0.65 -5.06 2.01
N HIS A 45 -0.56 -4.62 1.73
CA HIS A 45 -0.88 -3.58 0.76
C HIS A 45 -1.10 -2.25 1.47
N LEU A 46 -0.33 -1.26 1.05
CA LEU A 46 -0.40 0.12 1.53
C LEU A 46 -0.83 1.03 0.40
N VAL A 47 -1.93 1.77 0.59
CA VAL A 47 -2.25 2.89 -0.31
C VAL A 47 -1.75 4.17 0.32
N VAL A 48 -0.86 4.85 -0.38
CA VAL A 48 -0.24 6.10 0.08
C VAL A 48 -0.46 7.18 -0.95
N ALA A 49 -1.15 8.24 -0.54
CA ALA A 49 -1.28 9.46 -1.31
C ALA A 49 -0.14 10.42 -0.96
N ARG A 50 0.41 11.14 -1.94
CA ARG A 50 1.48 12.11 -1.70
C ARG A 50 1.10 13.46 -2.28
N ASP A 51 1.08 14.49 -1.43
CA ASP A 51 0.98 15.86 -1.90
C ASP A 51 2.30 16.28 -2.57
N PRO A 52 2.30 16.54 -3.89
CA PRO A 52 3.52 16.91 -4.60
C PRO A 52 4.08 18.28 -4.17
N LYS A 53 3.26 19.15 -3.58
CA LYS A 53 3.68 20.50 -3.15
C LYS A 53 4.36 20.48 -1.78
N SER A 54 3.71 19.90 -0.78
CA SER A 54 4.25 19.85 0.58
C SER A 54 5.20 18.66 0.81
N GLY A 55 5.12 17.63 -0.04
CA GLY A 55 5.83 16.38 0.15
C GLY A 55 5.23 15.48 1.24
N LEU A 56 4.10 15.88 1.84
CA LEU A 56 3.40 15.10 2.85
C LEU A 56 2.81 13.82 2.24
N CYS A 57 3.04 12.70 2.93
CA CYS A 57 2.45 11.41 2.60
C CYS A 57 1.28 11.11 3.54
N PHE A 58 0.18 10.64 2.97
CA PHE A 58 -1.03 10.26 3.67
C PHE A 58 -1.27 8.77 3.46
N VAL A 59 -1.25 8.01 4.55
CA VAL A 59 -1.61 6.59 4.52
C VAL A 59 -3.13 6.50 4.44
N VAL A 60 -3.64 6.12 3.28
CA VAL A 60 -5.08 6.01 3.02
C VAL A 60 -5.63 4.72 3.65
N THR A 61 -4.98 3.59 3.36
CA THR A 61 -5.35 2.29 3.93
C THR A 61 -4.16 1.34 3.99
N VAL A 62 -4.25 0.38 4.90
CA VAL A 62 -3.35 -0.75 5.04
C VAL A 62 -4.19 -2.03 5.15
N TYR A 63 -3.94 -3.01 4.30
CA TYR A 63 -4.71 -4.26 4.31
C TYR A 63 -3.87 -5.48 3.88
N LEU A 64 -4.35 -6.67 4.19
CA LEU A 64 -3.81 -7.93 3.66
C LEU A 64 -4.38 -8.15 2.26
N PRO A 65 -3.56 -8.46 1.23
CA PRO A 65 -4.08 -8.78 -0.09
C PRO A 65 -5.02 -9.99 -0.02
N ASP A 66 -6.22 -9.82 -0.57
CA ASP A 66 -7.20 -10.89 -0.69
C ASP A 66 -6.71 -11.94 -1.73
N PRO A 67 -6.55 -13.22 -1.36
CA PRO A 67 -6.08 -14.26 -2.28
C PRO A 67 -7.00 -14.51 -3.48
N ASP A 68 -8.29 -14.14 -3.38
CA ASP A 68 -9.24 -14.24 -4.49
C ASP A 68 -9.07 -13.08 -5.49
N ALA A 69 -8.56 -11.94 -5.03
CA ALA A 69 -8.32 -10.75 -5.87
C ALA A 69 -6.88 -10.67 -6.41
N TRP A 70 -5.90 -11.28 -5.73
CA TRP A 70 -4.47 -11.18 -6.04
C TRP A 70 -3.85 -12.55 -6.26
N SER A 71 -2.91 -12.66 -7.21
CA SER A 71 -2.12 -13.88 -7.40
C SER A 71 -1.16 -14.13 -6.24
N GLU A 72 -0.51 -15.29 -6.25
CA GLU A 72 0.43 -15.73 -5.21
C GLU A 72 1.67 -14.83 -5.07
N ASP A 73 1.96 -13.99 -6.08
CA ASP A 73 2.99 -12.96 -6.00
C ASP A 73 2.56 -11.75 -5.13
N PHE A 74 1.28 -11.65 -4.79
CA PHE A 74 0.62 -10.52 -4.13
C PHE A 74 0.72 -9.19 -4.90
N LYS A 75 1.09 -9.20 -6.18
CA LYS A 75 1.31 -8.00 -7.01
C LYS A 75 0.35 -7.91 -8.17
N THR A 76 -0.02 -9.05 -8.74
CA THR A 76 -0.83 -9.11 -9.94
C THR A 76 -2.29 -9.37 -9.57
N ARG A 77 -3.21 -8.54 -10.08
CA ARG A 77 -4.64 -8.79 -9.89
C ARG A 77 -5.06 -10.02 -10.68
N ARG A 78 -5.85 -10.89 -10.07
CA ARG A 78 -6.49 -11.99 -10.80
C ARG A 78 -7.52 -11.38 -11.75
N ARG A 79 -7.46 -11.78 -13.02
CA ARG A 79 -8.51 -11.50 -14.00
C ARG A 79 -9.51 -12.64 -13.87
N THR A 80 -10.70 -12.34 -13.36
CA THR A 80 -11.88 -13.19 -13.50
C THR A 80 -12.21 -13.41 -14.97
#